data_AF-A0A1Y4BJJ6-F1
#
_entry.id   AF-A0A1Y4BJJ6-F1
#
_cell.length_a   1.000
_cell.length_b   1.000
_cell.length_c   1.000
_cell.angle_alpha   90.00
_cell.angle_beta   90.00
_cell.angle_gamma   90.00
#
_symmetry.space_group_name_H-M   'P 1'
#
loop_
_entity.id
_entity.type
_entity.pdbx_description
1 polymer ?
#
loop_
_entity_poly.entity_id
_entity_poly.type
_entity_poly.pdbx_seq_one_letter_code
_entity_poly.pdbx_strand_id
1 'polypeptide(L)'
;MYQIKFDSSFAADYQRVVRRHPWVRREFAAALRELAESGELPKSYGAHALNNPGGNYNGHIDFHLSDGAVDVIVLYLPHWSNPTIRFVRMGTHGELFQGPKR
;
A
#
# COMPACT_ATOMS: atom_id res chain seq x y z
N MET A 1 5.79 -13.68 12.56
CA MET A 1 6.20 -12.29 12.28
C MET A 1 6.70 -12.21 10.85
N TYR A 2 6.13 -11.29 10.06
CA TYR A 2 6.44 -11.08 8.65
C TYR A 2 7.58 -10.07 8.49
N GLN A 3 8.48 -10.37 7.58
CA GLN A 3 9.52 -9.45 7.12
C GLN A 3 8.89 -8.40 6.18
N ILE A 4 9.03 -7.13 6.52
CA ILE A 4 8.62 -6.04 5.66
C ILE A 4 9.78 -5.61 4.75
N LYS A 5 9.50 -5.45 3.46
CA LYS A 5 10.44 -4.90 2.47
C LYS A 5 9.78 -3.76 1.70
N PHE A 6 10.58 -2.78 1.32
CA PHE A 6 10.13 -1.63 0.53
C PHE A 6 10.86 -1.61 -0.81
N ASP A 7 10.12 -1.52 -1.91
CA ASP A 7 10.70 -1.23 -3.22
C ASP A 7 11.23 0.22 -3.25
N SER A 8 12.21 0.50 -4.11
CA SER A 8 12.78 1.85 -4.25
C SER A 8 11.74 2.90 -4.64
N SER A 9 10.81 2.54 -5.53
CA SER A 9 9.67 3.39 -5.92
C SER A 9 8.78 3.73 -4.72
N PHE A 10 8.54 2.76 -3.83
CA PHE A 10 7.75 2.97 -2.62
C PHE A 10 8.38 4.01 -1.70
N ALA A 11 9.70 3.97 -1.52
CA ALA A 11 10.39 4.93 -0.66
C ALA A 11 10.21 6.38 -1.16
N ALA A 12 10.33 6.60 -2.48
CA ALA A 12 10.11 7.92 -3.09
C ALA A 12 8.64 8.36 -2.96
N ASP A 13 7.72 7.43 -3.18
CA ASP A 13 6.28 7.66 -3.02
C ASP A 13 5.91 8.06 -1.59
N TYR A 14 6.39 7.32 -0.60
CA TYR A 14 6.17 7.59 0.81
C TYR A 14 6.64 9.00 1.21
N GLN A 15 7.84 9.40 0.79
CA GLN A 15 8.35 10.74 1.07
C GLN A 15 7.47 11.83 0.44
N ARG A 16 7.02 11.63 -0.80
CA ARG A 16 6.09 12.56 -1.48
C ARG A 16 4.78 12.68 -0.73
N VAL A 17 4.19 11.56 -0.31
CA VAL A 17 2.89 11.51 0.36
C VAL A 17 2.97 12.11 1.76
N VAL A 18 3.96 11.72 2.59
CA VAL A 18 4.10 12.26 3.95
C VAL A 18 4.42 13.76 3.94
N ARG A 19 5.08 14.28 2.90
CA ARG A 19 5.25 15.73 2.74
C ARG A 19 3.94 16.47 2.50
N ARG A 20 2.98 15.87 1.78
CA ARG A 20 1.65 16.45 1.50
C ARG A 20 0.65 16.22 2.63
N HIS A 21 0.71 15.05 3.27
CA HIS A 21 -0.21 14.58 4.29
C HIS A 21 0.55 14.02 5.50
N PRO A 22 1.22 14.84 6.32
CA PRO A 22 2.10 14.34 7.40
C PRO A 22 1.41 13.42 8.41
N TRP A 23 0.10 13.58 8.60
CA TRP A 23 -0.70 12.79 9.54
C TRP A 23 -0.76 11.29 9.17
N VAL A 24 -0.69 10.95 7.88
CA VAL A 24 -0.75 9.55 7.41
C VAL A 24 0.43 8.71 7.91
N ARG A 25 1.54 9.35 8.33
CA ARG A 25 2.72 8.67 8.86
C ARG A 25 2.39 7.78 10.06
N ARG A 26 1.58 8.28 11.01
CA ARG A 26 1.26 7.54 12.24
C ARG A 26 0.40 6.33 11.93
N GLU A 27 -0.58 6.50 11.05
CA GLU A 27 -1.49 5.45 10.63
C GLU A 27 -0.78 4.38 9.80
N PHE A 28 0.09 4.79 8.86
CA PHE A 28 0.91 3.86 8.09
C PHE A 28 1.85 3.05 8.99
N ALA A 29 2.45 3.68 10.00
CA ALA A 29 3.26 2.96 10.98
C ALA A 29 2.45 1.95 11.82
N ALA A 30 1.15 2.20 12.04
CA ALA A 30 0.27 1.23 12.69
C ALA A 30 -0.01 0.04 11.76
N ALA A 31 -0.39 0.30 10.50
CA ALA A 31 -0.58 -0.74 9.49
C ALA A 31 0.67 -1.64 9.31
N LEU A 32 1.86 -1.04 9.32
CA LEU A 32 3.12 -1.81 9.27
C LEU A 32 3.30 -2.75 10.46
N ARG A 33 2.88 -2.35 11.67
CA ARG A 33 2.97 -3.22 12.85
C ARG A 33 2.01 -4.40 12.76
N GLU A 34 0.76 -4.14 12.37
CA GLU A 34 -0.24 -5.21 12.17
C GLU A 34 0.25 -6.23 11.13
N LEU A 35 0.71 -5.75 9.97
CA LEU A 35 1.24 -6.61 8.92
C LEU A 35 2.51 -7.35 9.34
N ALA A 36 3.41 -6.72 10.09
CA ALA A 36 4.60 -7.40 10.61
C ALA A 36 4.24 -8.47 11.65
N GLU A 37 3.21 -8.26 12.46
CA GLU A 37 2.82 -9.19 13.51
C GLU A 37 2.03 -10.39 12.94
N SER A 38 0.93 -10.11 12.26
CA SER A 38 -0.07 -11.10 11.84
C SER A 38 -0.06 -11.38 10.33
N GLY A 39 0.48 -10.46 9.52
CA GLY A 39 0.36 -10.50 8.06
C GLY A 39 -0.96 -10.00 7.52
N GLU A 40 -1.86 -9.55 8.40
CA GLU A 40 -3.20 -9.09 8.08
C GLU A 40 -3.40 -7.64 8.54
N LEU A 41 -4.36 -6.96 7.91
CA LEU A 41 -4.82 -5.64 8.34
C LEU A 41 -6.22 -5.76 8.95
N PRO A 42 -6.53 -4.93 9.97
CA PRO A 42 -7.90 -4.75 10.41
C PRO A 42 -8.82 -4.38 9.25
N LYS A 43 -10.07 -4.87 9.27
CA LYS A 43 -11.06 -4.63 8.21
C LYS A 43 -11.29 -3.13 7.92
N SER A 44 -11.05 -2.26 8.88
CA SER A 44 -11.17 -0.80 8.73
C SER A 44 -10.26 -0.22 7.65
N TYR A 45 -9.11 -0.85 7.37
CA TYR A 45 -8.21 -0.43 6.30
C TYR A 45 -8.75 -0.74 4.89
N GLY A 46 -9.82 -1.54 4.77
CA GLY A 46 -10.44 -1.85 3.47
C GLY A 46 -9.53 -2.67 2.54
N ALA A 47 -8.59 -3.42 3.11
CA ALA A 47 -7.59 -4.15 2.33
C ALA A 47 -8.24 -5.21 1.42
N HIS A 48 -7.94 -5.16 0.12
CA HIS A 48 -8.47 -6.14 -0.84
C HIS A 48 -7.49 -6.44 -1.97
N ALA A 49 -7.66 -7.60 -2.59
CA ALA A 49 -6.83 -8.01 -3.71
C ALA A 49 -7.31 -7.34 -5.01
N LEU A 50 -6.36 -6.79 -5.76
CA LEU A 50 -6.60 -6.23 -7.08
C LEU A 50 -6.70 -7.35 -8.12
N ASN A 51 -7.76 -7.34 -8.93
CA ASN A 51 -8.05 -8.37 -9.93
C ASN A 51 -8.73 -7.83 -11.21
N ASN A 52 -8.50 -6.55 -11.53
CA ASN A 52 -9.13 -5.87 -12.67
C ASN A 52 -8.56 -6.38 -14.01
N PRO A 53 -9.40 -6.73 -15.01
CA PRO A 53 -8.93 -7.13 -16.34
C PRO A 53 -7.99 -6.07 -16.96
N GLY A 54 -6.78 -6.49 -17.36
CA GLY A 54 -5.77 -5.59 -17.91
C GLY A 54 -5.08 -4.66 -16.90
N GLY A 55 -5.31 -4.83 -15.61
CA GLY A 55 -4.69 -4.03 -14.54
C GLY A 55 -3.22 -4.37 -14.29
N ASN A 56 -2.39 -3.35 -14.07
CA ASN A 56 -0.95 -3.49 -13.86
C ASN A 56 -0.55 -4.10 -12.50
N TYR A 57 -1.49 -4.20 -11.56
CA TYR A 57 -1.21 -4.63 -10.18
C TYR A 57 -2.07 -5.83 -9.76
N ASN A 58 -2.57 -6.62 -10.70
CA ASN A 58 -3.32 -7.83 -10.35
C ASN A 58 -2.48 -8.75 -9.43
N GLY A 59 -3.13 -9.29 -8.41
CA GLY A 59 -2.49 -10.09 -7.36
C GLY A 59 -1.82 -9.29 -6.24
N HIS A 60 -1.73 -7.96 -6.35
CA HIS A 60 -1.36 -7.10 -5.22
C HIS A 60 -2.57 -6.86 -4.32
N ILE A 61 -2.28 -6.52 -3.06
CA ILE A 61 -3.28 -6.01 -2.12
C ILE A 61 -3.13 -4.50 -2.07
N ASP A 62 -4.25 -3.79 -2.13
CA ASP A 62 -4.31 -2.37 -1.85
C ASP A 62 -5.11 -2.10 -0.58
N PHE A 63 -4.84 -0.96 0.05
CA PHE A 63 -5.63 -0.43 1.16
C PHE A 63 -5.52 1.09 1.22
N HIS A 64 -6.52 1.72 1.84
CA HIS A 64 -6.59 3.18 1.97
C HIS A 64 -6.09 3.62 3.35
N LEU A 65 -5.42 4.77 3.37
CA LEU A 65 -5.13 5.48 4.61
C LEU A 65 -6.17 6.57 4.85
N SER A 66 -6.31 6.93 6.12
CA SER A 66 -7.21 7.95 6.67
C SER A 66 -8.65 7.70 6.30
N ASP A 67 -9.07 6.43 6.35
CA ASP A 67 -10.42 5.98 6.00
C ASP A 67 -10.89 6.48 4.61
N GLY A 68 -9.94 6.68 3.67
CA GLY A 68 -10.21 7.20 2.33
C GLY A 68 -10.49 8.71 2.27
N ALA A 69 -10.37 9.45 3.38
CA ALA A 69 -10.53 10.90 3.40
C ALA A 69 -9.44 11.63 2.59
N VAL A 70 -8.29 10.97 2.38
CA VAL A 70 -7.30 11.39 1.39
C VAL A 70 -7.10 10.27 0.37
N ASP A 71 -6.82 10.66 -0.87
CA ASP A 71 -6.52 9.73 -1.94
C ASP A 71 -5.09 9.18 -1.78
N VAL A 72 -4.91 8.27 -0.83
CA VAL A 72 -3.64 7.60 -0.57
C VAL A 72 -3.88 6.11 -0.45
N ILE A 73 -3.34 5.40 -1.44
CA ILE A 73 -3.37 3.96 -1.56
C ILE A 73 -1.98 3.42 -1.30
N VAL A 74 -1.92 2.27 -0.66
CA VAL A 74 -0.69 1.52 -0.43
C VAL A 74 -0.82 0.17 -1.13
N LEU A 75 0.12 -0.15 -2.01
CA LEU A 75 0.19 -1.45 -2.69
C LEU A 75 1.24 -2.34 -2.04
N TYR A 76 0.86 -3.56 -1.67
CA TYR A 76 1.80 -4.58 -1.22
C TYR A 76 1.53 -5.96 -1.80
N LEU A 77 2.55 -6.81 -1.81
CA LEU A 77 2.48 -8.19 -2.27
C LEU A 77 2.96 -9.12 -1.15
N PRO A 78 2.08 -9.93 -0.55
CA PRO A 78 2.50 -11.01 0.34
C PRO A 78 3.11 -12.16 -0.46
N HIS A 79 4.19 -12.76 0.06
CA HIS A 79 4.75 -13.98 -0.52
C HIS A 79 4.02 -15.21 0.04
N TRP A 80 3.61 -16.12 -0.84
CA TRP A 80 2.76 -17.26 -0.47
C TRP A 80 3.48 -18.33 0.36
N SER A 81 4.80 -18.50 0.19
CA SER A 81 5.58 -19.54 0.86
C SER A 81 6.59 -19.02 1.89
N ASN A 82 6.70 -17.70 2.06
CA ASN A 82 7.58 -17.07 3.04
C ASN A 82 6.86 -15.90 3.70
N PRO A 83 7.07 -15.63 4.99
CA PRO A 83 6.43 -14.51 5.68
C PRO A 83 7.11 -13.19 5.29
N THR A 84 7.00 -12.78 4.03
CA THR A 84 7.55 -11.51 3.51
C THR A 84 6.44 -10.72 2.84
N ILE A 85 6.35 -9.44 3.18
CA ILE A 85 5.40 -8.49 2.62
C ILE A 85 6.21 -7.37 1.97
N ARG A 86 6.01 -7.20 0.67
CA ARG A 86 6.74 -6.20 -0.12
C ARG A 86 5.83 -5.05 -0.49
N PHE A 87 6.16 -3.86 -0.02
CA PHE A 87 5.50 -2.61 -0.36
C PHE A 87 6.04 -2.07 -1.69
N VAL A 88 5.14 -1.87 -2.65
CA VAL A 88 5.49 -1.66 -4.06
C VAL A 88 5.31 -0.20 -4.46
N ARG A 89 4.15 0.40 -4.18
CA ARG A 89 3.83 1.80 -4.47
C ARG A 89 2.97 2.45 -3.39
N MET A 90 3.00 3.78 -3.33
CA MET A 90 2.08 4.60 -2.55
C MET A 90 1.66 5.85 -3.32
N GLY A 91 0.42 6.27 -3.23
CA GLY A 91 -0.03 7.47 -3.95
C GLY A 91 -1.52 7.51 -4.19
N THR A 92 -1.94 8.48 -4.99
CA THR A 92 -3.35 8.65 -5.38
C THR A 92 -3.78 7.60 -6.39
N HIS A 93 -5.08 7.35 -6.55
CA HIS A 93 -5.58 6.46 -7.63
C HIS A 93 -5.09 6.94 -9.00
N GLY A 94 -5.01 8.25 -9.22
CA GLY A 94 -4.48 8.83 -10.45
C GLY A 94 -2.99 8.57 -10.66
N GLU A 95 -2.17 8.62 -9.61
CA GLU A 95 -0.72 8.34 -9.69
C GLU A 95 -0.43 6.85 -9.91
N LEU A 96 -1.33 5.96 -9.48
CA LEU A 96 -1.10 4.51 -9.50
C LEU A 96 -1.81 3.80 -10.65
N PHE A 97 -3.06 4.15 -10.95
CA PHE A 97 -3.93 3.37 -11.84
C PHE A 97 -4.27 4.05 -13.15
N GLN A 98 -4.04 5.36 -13.30
CA GLN A 98 -4.15 5.99 -14.61
C GLN A 98 -2.87 5.71 -15.40
N GLY A 99 -3.04 5.06 -16.56
CA GLY A 99 -1.96 4.92 -17.55
C GLY A 99 -1.42 6.29 -17.99
N PRO A 100 -0.31 6.33 -18.74
CA PRO A 100 0.24 7.59 -19.24
C PRO A 100 -0.86 8.40 -19.93
N LYS A 101 -1.07 9.65 -19.47
CA LYS A 101 -1.95 10.60 -20.17
C LYS A 101 -1.37 10.77 -21.57
N ARG A 102 -2.13 10.33 -22.58
CA ARG A 102 -1.81 10.56 -23.99
C ARG A 102 -1.94 12.04 -24.34
#